data_AF-A0A9D6CVE8-F1
#
_entry.id   AF-A0A9D6CVE8-F1
#
_cell.length_a   1.000
_cell.length_b   1.000
_cell.length_c   1.000
_cell.angle_alpha   90.00
_cell.angle_beta   90.00
_cell.angle_gamma   90.00
#
_symmetry.space_group_name_H-M   'P 1'
#
loop_
_entity.id
_entity.type
_entity.pdbx_description
1 polymer ?
#
loop_
_entity_poly.entity_id
_entity_poly.type
_entity_poly.pdbx_seq_one_letter_code
_entity_poly.pdbx_strand_id
1 'polypeptide(L)'
;MQTKPALPRAEEGPTLGQALLGVLKNPYRNLLLRWNWKSAVTSSVVRAAIFFAVNLKAGQDAAITAFTIEFIYRAVTSGFYGSFTQALSEVRPNWQGVMGALVLLPIANHALEFVAHWAGGTEKLWLSILVSMCFTAISSSFHVFVMRRGLLTVGHGSQGLIADLIQMPKAVFLFITWPFTALWGALSASASPERTGSDEVSVLDPER
;
A
#
# COMPACT_ATOMS: atom_id res chain seq x y z
N MET A 1 18.41 -33.85 26.86
CA MET A 1 18.16 -33.60 25.43
C MET A 1 17.33 -32.32 25.31
N GLN A 2 17.96 -31.18 25.05
CA GLN A 2 17.25 -29.94 24.73
C GLN A 2 16.88 -29.96 23.25
N THR A 3 15.59 -30.05 22.95
CA THR A 3 15.07 -29.87 21.61
C THR A 3 15.39 -28.47 21.12
N LYS A 4 16.21 -28.38 20.07
CA LYS A 4 16.45 -27.16 19.28
C LYS A 4 15.10 -26.48 19.03
N PRO A 5 14.90 -25.21 19.44
CA PRO A 5 13.64 -24.52 19.17
C PRO A 5 13.42 -24.50 17.66
N ALA A 6 12.28 -25.02 17.22
CA ALA A 6 11.88 -24.98 15.83
C ALA A 6 11.89 -23.52 15.38
N LEU A 7 12.62 -23.22 14.30
CA LEU A 7 12.59 -21.90 13.68
C LEU A 7 11.12 -21.53 13.40
N PRO A 8 10.66 -20.31 13.74
CA PRO A 8 9.29 -19.90 13.49
C PRO A 8 8.95 -20.12 12.01
N ARG A 9 7.82 -20.79 11.73
CA ARG A 9 7.37 -21.04 10.36
C ARG A 9 7.34 -19.71 9.63
N ALA A 10 8.05 -19.62 8.51
CA ALA A 10 7.92 -18.50 7.60
C ALA A 10 6.44 -18.37 7.21
N GLU A 11 5.84 -17.24 7.60
CA GLU A 11 4.73 -16.57 6.90
C GLU A 11 3.31 -17.15 7.02
N GLU A 12 2.65 -16.90 8.14
CA GLU A 12 1.23 -17.22 8.38
C GLU A 12 0.24 -16.22 7.72
N GLY A 13 0.30 -16.03 6.40
CA GLY A 13 -0.69 -15.23 5.68
C GLY A 13 -1.08 -15.81 4.31
N PRO A 14 -2.19 -15.36 3.71
CA PRO A 14 -2.61 -15.83 2.41
C PRO A 14 -1.57 -15.47 1.35
N THR A 15 -1.37 -16.35 0.37
CA THR A 15 -0.59 -16.00 -0.82
C THR A 15 -1.36 -14.99 -1.68
N LEU A 16 -0.66 -14.30 -2.59
CA LEU A 16 -1.33 -13.36 -3.51
C LEU A 16 -2.48 -14.03 -4.29
N GLY A 17 -2.24 -15.24 -4.80
CA GLY A 17 -3.27 -16.01 -5.52
C GLY A 17 -4.48 -16.33 -4.65
N GLN A 18 -4.28 -16.68 -3.37
CA GLN A 18 -5.37 -16.93 -2.43
C GLN A 18 -6.17 -15.66 -2.10
N ALA A 19 -5.49 -14.52 -1.91
CA ALA A 19 -6.15 -13.25 -1.68
C ALA A 19 -7.01 -12.85 -2.89
N LEU A 20 -6.46 -12.94 -4.11
CA LEU A 20 -7.19 -12.64 -5.34
C LEU A 20 -8.36 -13.59 -5.57
N LEU A 21 -8.14 -14.90 -5.38
CA LEU A 21 -9.20 -15.88 -5.48
C LEU A 21 -10.29 -15.65 -4.43
N GLY A 22 -9.92 -15.20 -3.22
CA GLY A 22 -10.87 -14.82 -2.17
C GLY A 22 -11.75 -13.66 -2.60
N VAL A 23 -11.16 -12.60 -3.16
CA VAL A 23 -11.90 -11.46 -3.72
C VAL A 23 -12.81 -11.90 -4.87
N LEU A 24 -12.32 -12.71 -5.81
CA LEU A 24 -13.08 -13.16 -6.97
C LEU A 24 -14.21 -14.14 -6.64
N LYS A 25 -13.99 -15.06 -5.70
CA LYS A 25 -15.02 -16.04 -5.29
C LYS A 25 -16.12 -15.42 -4.45
N ASN A 26 -15.81 -14.37 -3.68
CA ASN A 26 -16.77 -13.73 -2.77
C ASN A 26 -16.66 -12.20 -2.85
N PRO A 27 -16.95 -11.58 -4.01
CA PRO A 27 -16.78 -10.14 -4.18
C PRO A 27 -17.71 -9.36 -3.25
N TYR A 28 -18.94 -9.83 -3.05
CA TYR A 28 -19.89 -9.22 -2.10
C TYR A 28 -19.30 -9.14 -0.68
N ARG A 29 -18.72 -10.24 -0.18
CA ARG A 29 -18.15 -10.27 1.18
C ARG A 29 -16.89 -9.42 1.31
N ASN A 30 -16.01 -9.46 0.32
CA ASN A 30 -14.70 -8.80 0.40
C ASN A 30 -14.72 -7.32 -0.01
N LEU A 31 -15.63 -6.92 -0.89
CA LEU A 31 -15.69 -5.57 -1.45
C LEU A 31 -16.85 -4.74 -0.87
N LEU A 32 -18.00 -5.35 -0.60
CA LEU A 32 -19.17 -4.64 -0.05
C LEU A 32 -19.27 -4.77 1.47
N LEU A 33 -19.26 -5.99 2.03
CA LEU A 33 -19.36 -6.17 3.49
C LEU A 33 -18.10 -5.68 4.22
N ARG A 34 -16.94 -5.76 3.57
CA ARG A 34 -15.67 -5.23 4.07
C ARG A 34 -15.29 -3.91 3.42
N TRP A 35 -16.26 -3.19 2.84
CA TRP A 35 -16.02 -1.89 2.23
C TRP A 35 -15.29 -0.96 3.21
N ASN A 36 -14.15 -0.43 2.81
CA ASN A 36 -13.24 0.26 3.72
C ASN A 36 -13.68 1.72 3.91
N TRP A 37 -14.60 1.94 4.85
CA TRP A 37 -15.17 3.25 5.12
C TRP A 37 -14.14 4.29 5.57
N LYS A 38 -13.06 3.87 6.24
CA LYS A 38 -11.98 4.77 6.65
C LYS A 38 -11.26 5.34 5.43
N SER A 39 -10.92 4.48 4.48
CA SER A 39 -10.31 4.89 3.20
C SER A 39 -11.27 5.74 2.39
N ALA A 40 -12.56 5.40 2.36
CA ALA A 40 -13.58 6.19 1.69
C ALA A 40 -13.65 7.63 2.22
N VAL A 41 -13.83 7.79 3.55
CA VAL A 41 -13.96 9.09 4.21
C VAL A 41 -12.67 9.91 4.10
N THR A 42 -11.53 9.31 4.41
CA THR A 42 -10.24 10.04 4.36
C THR A 42 -9.92 10.49 2.94
N SER A 43 -10.12 9.62 1.95
CA SER A 43 -9.87 9.94 0.56
C SER A 43 -10.83 10.99 0.02
N SER A 44 -12.14 10.86 0.28
CA SER A 44 -13.14 11.79 -0.22
C SER A 44 -12.96 13.18 0.35
N VAL A 45 -12.72 13.32 1.66
CA VAL A 45 -12.51 14.62 2.30
C VAL A 45 -11.26 15.31 1.77
N VAL A 46 -10.12 14.61 1.74
CA VAL A 46 -8.86 15.21 1.28
C VAL A 46 -8.94 15.61 -0.20
N ARG A 47 -9.47 14.73 -1.06
CA ARG A 47 -9.60 15.00 -2.49
C ARG A 47 -10.59 16.12 -2.77
N ALA A 48 -11.78 16.08 -2.17
CA ALA A 48 -12.79 17.11 -2.38
C ALA A 48 -12.28 18.49 -1.94
N ALA A 49 -11.56 18.58 -0.82
CA ALA A 49 -10.93 19.82 -0.37
C ALA A 49 -9.90 20.37 -1.38
N ILE A 50 -9.08 19.50 -1.99
CA ILE A 50 -8.13 19.90 -3.04
C ILE A 50 -8.89 20.43 -4.27
N PHE A 51 -9.91 19.71 -4.74
CA PHE A 51 -10.70 20.11 -5.90
C PHE A 51 -11.44 21.43 -5.67
N PHE A 52 -11.99 21.64 -4.47
CA PHE A 52 -12.55 22.91 -4.06
C PHE A 52 -11.51 24.03 -4.16
N ALA A 53 -10.37 23.87 -3.49
CA ALA A 53 -9.32 24.89 -3.43
C ALA A 53 -8.76 25.26 -4.82
N VAL A 54 -8.56 24.27 -5.69
CA VAL A 54 -8.06 24.48 -7.06
C VAL A 54 -9.09 25.25 -7.91
N ASN A 55 -10.38 25.01 -7.70
CA ASN A 55 -11.46 25.62 -8.50
C ASN A 55 -12.00 26.93 -7.89
N LEU A 56 -11.57 27.35 -6.70
CA LEU A 56 -12.01 28.61 -6.09
C LEU A 56 -11.81 29.83 -7.00
N LYS A 57 -10.73 29.85 -7.78
CA LYS A 57 -10.45 30.94 -8.74
C LYS A 57 -11.44 31.00 -9.91
N ALA A 58 -12.12 29.90 -10.21
CA ALA A 58 -13.14 29.82 -11.25
C ALA A 58 -14.54 30.21 -10.75
N GLY A 59 -14.68 30.55 -9.47
CA GLY A 59 -15.93 30.93 -8.83
C GLY A 59 -16.43 29.91 -7.81
N GLN A 60 -17.26 30.37 -6.88
CA GLN A 60 -17.77 29.55 -5.79
C GLN A 60 -18.64 28.38 -6.27
N ASP A 61 -19.49 28.61 -7.28
CA ASP A 61 -20.36 27.56 -7.84
C ASP A 61 -19.54 26.45 -8.50
N ALA A 62 -18.49 26.81 -9.24
CA ALA A 62 -17.57 25.85 -9.85
C ALA A 62 -16.81 25.04 -8.78
N ALA A 63 -16.35 25.69 -7.71
CA ALA A 63 -15.66 25.04 -6.61
C ALA A 63 -16.56 24.06 -5.84
N ILE A 64 -17.81 24.45 -5.52
CA ILE A 64 -18.79 23.58 -4.84
C ILE A 64 -19.17 22.39 -5.72
N THR A 65 -19.35 22.63 -7.03
CA THR A 65 -19.65 21.56 -7.99
C THR A 65 -18.51 20.56 -8.05
N ALA A 66 -17.26 21.02 -8.21
CA ALA A 66 -16.07 20.17 -8.23
C ALA A 66 -15.89 19.39 -6.91
N PHE A 67 -16.10 20.04 -5.77
CA PHE A 67 -16.08 19.40 -4.46
C PHE A 67 -17.10 18.26 -4.39
N THR A 68 -18.35 18.52 -4.78
CA THR A 68 -19.46 17.56 -4.63
C THR A 68 -19.25 16.34 -5.51
N ILE A 69 -18.86 16.56 -6.77
CA ILE A 69 -18.57 15.48 -7.71
C ILE A 69 -17.46 14.59 -7.16
N GLU A 70 -16.33 15.19 -6.77
CA GLU A 70 -15.19 14.42 -6.27
C GLU A 70 -15.51 13.73 -4.93
N PHE A 71 -16.25 14.38 -4.03
CA PHE A 71 -16.63 13.82 -2.74
C PHE A 71 -17.49 12.55 -2.92
N ILE A 72 -18.54 12.60 -3.75
CA ILE A 72 -19.44 11.47 -3.99
C ILE A 72 -18.69 10.35 -4.72
N TYR A 73 -17.98 10.71 -5.80
CA TYR A 73 -17.22 9.74 -6.59
C TYR A 73 -16.19 9.00 -5.74
N ARG A 74 -15.43 9.72 -4.90
CA ARG A 74 -14.42 9.13 -4.01
C ARG A 74 -15.00 8.39 -2.84
N ALA A 75 -16.12 8.86 -2.28
CA ALA A 75 -16.79 8.13 -1.22
C ALA A 75 -17.08 6.71 -1.72
N VAL A 76 -17.71 6.56 -2.89
CA VAL A 76 -18.03 5.23 -3.45
C VAL A 76 -16.77 4.43 -3.79
N THR A 77 -15.88 4.99 -4.61
CA THR A 77 -14.77 4.25 -5.21
C THR A 77 -13.63 3.94 -4.24
N SER A 78 -13.25 4.88 -3.36
CA SER A 78 -12.09 4.71 -2.49
C SER A 78 -12.29 3.64 -1.41
N GLY A 79 -13.53 3.37 -1.00
CA GLY A 79 -13.79 2.26 -0.08
C GLY A 79 -13.57 0.89 -0.73
N PHE A 80 -13.93 0.72 -2.01
CA PHE A 80 -13.65 -0.50 -2.77
C PHE A 80 -12.15 -0.73 -2.94
N TYR A 81 -11.42 0.31 -3.37
CA TYR A 81 -9.97 0.23 -3.49
C TYR A 81 -9.30 0.00 -2.13
N GLY A 82 -9.81 0.60 -1.06
CA GLY A 82 -9.34 0.37 0.30
C GLY A 82 -9.51 -1.07 0.75
N SER A 83 -10.64 -1.71 0.45
CA SER A 83 -10.87 -3.14 0.78
C SER A 83 -9.94 -4.06 0.00
N PHE A 84 -9.75 -3.78 -1.29
CA PHE A 84 -8.83 -4.55 -2.11
C PHE A 84 -7.38 -4.39 -1.62
N THR A 85 -6.98 -3.17 -1.28
CA THR A 85 -5.65 -2.88 -0.74
C THR A 85 -5.46 -3.54 0.63
N GLN A 86 -6.49 -3.57 1.47
CA GLN A 86 -6.45 -4.27 2.76
C GLN A 86 -6.24 -5.78 2.55
N ALA A 87 -6.94 -6.40 1.61
CA ALA A 87 -6.72 -7.81 1.28
C ALA A 87 -5.28 -8.09 0.81
N LEU A 88 -4.70 -7.19 0.01
CA LEU A 88 -3.30 -7.27 -0.41
C LEU A 88 -2.31 -7.00 0.73
N SER A 89 -2.70 -6.20 1.73
CA SER A 89 -1.87 -5.92 2.89
C SER A 89 -1.66 -7.16 3.76
N GLU A 90 -2.63 -8.07 3.78
CA GLU A 90 -2.58 -9.35 4.50
C GLU A 90 -1.70 -10.40 3.80
N VAL A 91 -1.38 -10.21 2.50
CA VAL A 91 -0.61 -11.17 1.70
C VAL A 91 0.80 -11.37 2.24
N ARG A 92 1.22 -12.64 2.30
CA ARG A 92 2.60 -13.05 2.57
C ARG A 92 3.14 -13.91 1.41
N PRO A 93 4.42 -13.72 1.00
CA PRO A 93 5.41 -12.78 1.54
C PRO A 93 5.09 -11.32 1.30
N ASN A 94 5.68 -10.47 2.14
CA ASN A 94 5.36 -9.05 2.17
C ASN A 94 5.50 -8.38 0.80
N TRP A 95 6.53 -8.72 0.03
CA TRP A 95 6.75 -8.12 -1.27
C TRP A 95 5.62 -8.45 -2.26
N GLN A 96 4.97 -9.61 -2.17
CA GLN A 96 3.88 -10.00 -3.08
C GLN A 96 2.66 -9.11 -2.92
N GLY A 97 2.28 -8.76 -1.69
CA GLY A 97 1.17 -7.84 -1.44
C GLY A 97 1.44 -6.44 -1.99
N VAL A 98 2.68 -5.95 -1.84
CA VAL A 98 3.11 -4.65 -2.39
C VAL A 98 3.12 -4.68 -3.91
N MET A 99 3.71 -5.70 -4.53
CA MET A 99 3.71 -5.87 -5.99
C MET A 99 2.28 -6.02 -6.55
N GLY A 100 1.43 -6.77 -5.85
CA GLY A 100 0.01 -6.88 -6.18
C GLY A 100 -0.67 -5.51 -6.20
N ALA A 101 -0.42 -4.68 -5.19
CA ALA A 101 -1.00 -3.33 -5.13
C ALA A 101 -0.42 -2.41 -6.21
N LEU A 102 0.89 -2.50 -6.47
CA LEU A 102 1.58 -1.72 -7.49
C LEU A 102 1.17 -2.04 -8.93
N VAL A 103 0.68 -3.25 -9.19
CA VAL A 103 0.31 -3.69 -10.54
C VAL A 103 -1.21 -3.71 -10.71
N LEU A 104 -1.94 -4.37 -9.81
CA LEU A 104 -3.36 -4.63 -10.00
C LEU A 104 -4.21 -3.39 -9.81
N LEU A 105 -3.87 -2.50 -8.86
CA LEU A 105 -4.64 -1.28 -8.63
C LEU A 105 -4.50 -0.29 -9.80
N PRO A 106 -3.29 0.01 -10.32
CA PRO A 106 -3.18 0.82 -11.53
C PRO A 106 -3.88 0.20 -12.72
N ILE A 107 -3.76 -1.11 -12.96
CA ILE A 107 -4.47 -1.75 -14.08
C ILE A 107 -5.98 -1.57 -13.94
N ALA A 108 -6.54 -1.83 -12.76
CA ALA A 108 -7.98 -1.67 -12.52
C ALA A 108 -8.43 -0.21 -12.70
N ASN A 109 -7.67 0.75 -12.16
CA ASN A 109 -8.02 2.16 -12.22
C ASN A 109 -7.87 2.74 -13.63
N HIS A 110 -6.78 2.40 -14.34
CA HIS A 110 -6.52 2.88 -15.69
C HIS A 110 -7.33 2.17 -16.76
N ALA A 111 -7.82 0.95 -16.54
CA ALA A 111 -8.77 0.32 -17.45
C ALA A 111 -10.06 1.15 -17.55
N LEU A 112 -10.56 1.67 -16.42
CA LEU A 112 -11.73 2.55 -16.38
C LEU A 112 -11.43 3.91 -17.04
N GLU A 113 -10.27 4.50 -16.73
CA GLU A 113 -9.81 5.77 -17.31
C GLU A 113 -9.63 5.65 -18.84
N PHE A 114 -9.05 4.55 -19.32
CA PHE A 114 -8.90 4.24 -20.73
C PHE A 114 -10.25 4.11 -21.43
N VAL A 115 -11.21 3.38 -20.86
CA VAL A 115 -12.56 3.26 -21.44
C VAL A 115 -13.24 4.62 -21.53
N ALA A 116 -13.12 5.46 -20.49
CA ALA A 116 -13.66 6.81 -20.50
C ALA A 116 -13.01 7.70 -21.59
N HIS A 117 -11.69 7.66 -21.72
CA HIS A 117 -10.97 8.45 -22.74
C HIS A 117 -11.15 7.94 -24.16
N TRP A 118 -11.28 6.62 -24.35
CA TRP A 118 -11.60 6.01 -25.63
C TRP A 118 -12.98 6.46 -26.12
N ALA A 119 -13.97 6.51 -25.22
CA ALA A 119 -15.30 7.04 -25.54
C ALA A 119 -15.29 8.57 -25.79
N GLY A 120 -14.35 9.31 -25.19
CA GLY A 120 -14.26 10.78 -25.26
C GLY A 120 -13.34 11.37 -26.33
N GLY A 121 -12.52 10.58 -27.04
CA GLY A 121 -11.69 11.05 -28.16
C GLY A 121 -10.54 11.99 -27.78
N THR A 122 -9.92 11.81 -26.60
CA THR A 122 -8.97 12.80 -26.03
C THR A 122 -7.55 12.72 -26.62
N GLU A 123 -6.99 13.84 -27.10
CA GLU A 123 -5.59 13.92 -27.57
C GLU A 123 -4.58 14.12 -26.41
N LYS A 124 -3.37 13.54 -26.52
CA LYS A 124 -2.27 13.51 -25.51
C LYS A 124 -2.49 12.63 -24.27
N LEU A 125 -3.14 11.48 -24.47
CA LEU A 125 -3.51 10.50 -23.45
C LEU A 125 -2.34 9.89 -22.65
N TRP A 126 -1.16 9.72 -23.23
CA TRP A 126 -0.10 8.90 -22.61
C TRP A 126 0.58 9.57 -21.40
N LEU A 127 0.75 10.91 -21.43
CA LEU A 127 1.47 11.62 -20.36
C LEU A 127 0.63 11.72 -19.09
N SER A 128 -0.68 11.98 -19.22
CA SER A 128 -1.62 11.97 -18.08
C SER A 128 -1.72 10.57 -17.47
N ILE A 129 -1.76 9.52 -18.30
CA ILE A 129 -1.73 8.13 -17.83
C ILE A 129 -0.44 7.86 -17.04
N LEU A 130 0.73 8.24 -17.55
CA LEU A 130 2.00 7.96 -16.87
C LEU A 130 2.10 8.66 -15.50
N VAL A 131 1.75 9.95 -15.42
CA VAL A 131 1.75 10.69 -14.14
C VAL A 131 0.76 10.09 -13.16
N SER A 132 -0.43 9.72 -13.64
CA SER A 132 -1.48 9.08 -12.84
C SER A 132 -1.02 7.69 -12.34
N MET A 133 -0.31 6.91 -13.16
CA MET A 133 0.30 5.62 -12.77
C MET A 133 1.33 5.79 -11.65
N CYS A 134 2.27 6.73 -11.79
CA CYS A 134 3.28 6.99 -10.75
C CYS A 134 2.64 7.41 -9.43
N PHE A 135 1.66 8.32 -9.48
CA PHE A 135 0.93 8.74 -8.31
C PHE A 135 0.16 7.57 -7.65
N THR A 136 -0.49 6.74 -8.46
CA THR A 136 -1.24 5.56 -7.99
C THR A 136 -0.30 4.52 -7.37
N ALA A 137 0.87 4.29 -7.95
CA ALA A 137 1.88 3.37 -7.43
C ALA A 137 2.38 3.79 -6.03
N ILE A 138 2.74 5.07 -5.87
CA ILE A 138 3.22 5.61 -4.58
C ILE A 138 2.11 5.55 -3.54
N SER A 139 0.91 6.04 -3.87
CA SER A 139 -0.22 6.07 -2.94
C SER A 139 -0.68 4.66 -2.53
N SER A 140 -0.72 3.70 -3.47
CA SER A 140 -1.06 2.30 -3.18
C SER A 140 -0.02 1.63 -2.29
N SER A 141 1.27 1.88 -2.54
CA SER A 141 2.35 1.36 -1.70
C SER A 141 2.26 1.90 -0.28
N PHE A 142 1.96 3.19 -0.12
CA PHE A 142 1.74 3.80 1.18
C PHE A 142 0.52 3.20 1.88
N HIS A 143 -0.60 3.00 1.17
CA HIS A 143 -1.80 2.36 1.74
C HIS A 143 -1.51 0.94 2.23
N VAL A 144 -0.83 0.10 1.44
CA VAL A 144 -0.39 -1.24 1.89
C VAL A 144 0.50 -1.13 3.13
N PHE A 145 1.43 -0.18 3.13
CA PHE A 145 2.36 0.04 4.24
C PHE A 145 1.66 0.39 5.55
N VAL A 146 0.65 1.28 5.52
CA VAL A 146 -0.10 1.68 6.72
C VAL A 146 -1.08 0.59 7.16
N MET A 147 -1.75 -0.09 6.21
CA MET A 147 -2.69 -1.18 6.51
C MET A 147 -2.00 -2.39 7.13
N ARG A 148 -0.76 -2.68 6.74
CA ARG A 148 0.07 -3.69 7.39
C ARG A 148 0.41 -3.39 8.85
N ARG A 149 0.32 -2.13 9.25
CA ARG A 149 0.51 -1.68 10.63
C ARG A 149 -0.82 -1.55 11.37
N GLY A 150 -1.92 -2.04 10.78
CA GLY A 150 -3.27 -1.99 11.34
C GLY A 150 -4.00 -0.66 11.11
N LEU A 151 -3.34 0.35 10.54
CA LEU A 151 -3.94 1.67 10.31
C LEU A 151 -4.85 1.65 9.08
N LEU A 152 -5.97 2.37 9.12
CA LEU A 152 -6.96 2.43 8.04
C LEU A 152 -7.55 1.06 7.65
N THR A 153 -7.39 0.05 8.50
CA THR A 153 -8.07 -1.24 8.33
C THR A 153 -9.48 -1.16 8.89
N VAL A 154 -10.40 -1.95 8.32
CA VAL A 154 -11.76 -2.10 8.83
C VAL A 154 -12.03 -3.57 9.19
N GLY A 155 -12.94 -3.79 10.13
CA GLY A 155 -13.35 -5.12 10.57
C GLY A 155 -13.03 -5.37 12.04
N HIS A 156 -13.13 -6.63 12.45
CA HIS A 156 -12.91 -7.02 13.84
C HIS A 156 -11.47 -6.71 14.28
N GLY A 157 -11.30 -6.02 15.40
CA GLY A 157 -9.98 -5.62 15.93
C GLY A 157 -9.39 -4.33 15.33
N SER A 158 -10.08 -3.63 14.41
CA SER A 158 -9.59 -2.34 13.89
C SER A 158 -9.74 -1.21 14.92
N GLN A 159 -8.78 -0.30 14.98
CA GLN A 159 -8.83 0.90 15.83
C GLN A 159 -9.81 1.95 15.27
N GLY A 160 -10.10 3.03 16.01
CA GLY A 160 -10.92 4.15 15.51
C GLY A 160 -10.17 5.00 14.47
N LEU A 161 -10.91 5.66 13.55
CA LEU A 161 -10.31 6.50 12.50
C LEU A 161 -9.42 7.62 13.08
N ILE A 162 -9.85 8.25 14.18
CA ILE A 162 -9.06 9.32 14.82
C ILE A 162 -7.72 8.77 15.34
N ALA A 163 -7.72 7.58 15.94
CA ALA A 163 -6.50 6.93 16.40
C ALA A 163 -5.55 6.62 15.23
N ASP A 164 -6.10 6.23 14.07
CA ASP A 164 -5.30 6.03 12.86
C ASP A 164 -4.69 7.36 12.35
N LEU A 165 -5.49 8.44 12.35
CA LEU A 165 -5.06 9.77 11.88
C LEU A 165 -3.98 10.39 12.79
N ILE A 166 -4.08 10.20 14.11
CA ILE A 166 -3.04 10.64 15.06
C ILE A 166 -1.71 9.93 14.79
N GLN A 167 -1.74 8.67 14.35
CA GLN A 167 -0.54 7.89 14.02
C GLN A 167 -0.01 8.17 12.60
N MET A 168 -0.79 8.83 11.75
CA MET A 168 -0.47 9.07 10.34
C MET A 168 0.83 9.86 10.12
N PRO A 169 1.15 10.93 10.87
CA PRO A 169 2.40 11.67 10.69
C PRO A 169 3.64 10.78 10.88
N LYS A 170 3.60 9.91 11.90
CA LYS A 170 4.67 8.92 12.14
C LYS A 170 4.73 7.90 11.02
N ALA A 171 3.59 7.42 10.53
CA ALA A 171 3.55 6.47 9.43
C ALA A 171 4.12 7.05 8.13
N VAL A 172 3.81 8.31 7.81
CA VAL A 172 4.40 9.05 6.68
C VAL A 172 5.92 9.16 6.84
N PHE A 173 6.40 9.59 8.01
CA PHE A 173 7.83 9.69 8.28
C PHE A 173 8.55 8.33 8.10
N LEU A 174 7.98 7.26 8.65
CA LEU A 174 8.54 5.91 8.49
C LEU A 174 8.52 5.44 7.03
N PHE A 175 7.47 5.73 6.27
CA PHE A 175 7.40 5.36 4.87
C PHE A 175 8.47 6.07 4.03
N ILE A 176 8.65 7.37 4.25
CA ILE A 176 9.65 8.18 3.53
C ILE A 176 11.07 7.72 3.87
N THR A 177 11.35 7.38 5.13
CA THR A 177 12.70 7.00 5.60
C THR A 177 13.05 5.53 5.33
N TRP A 178 12.05 4.66 5.14
CA TRP A 178 12.25 3.23 4.89
C TRP A 178 13.17 2.89 3.71
N PRO A 179 13.00 3.44 2.49
CA PRO A 179 13.88 3.08 1.36
C PRO A 179 15.34 3.48 1.62
N PHE A 180 15.58 4.58 2.32
CA PHE A 180 16.93 5.05 2.66
C PHE A 180 17.62 4.15 3.68
N THR A 181 16.88 3.71 4.72
CA THR A 181 17.44 2.80 5.74
C THR A 181 17.70 1.41 5.19
N ALA A 182 16.81 0.90 4.32
CA ALA A 182 17.02 -0.37 3.63
C ALA A 182 18.23 -0.32 2.68
N LEU A 183 18.37 0.76 1.91
CA LEU A 183 19.51 0.98 1.03
C LEU A 183 20.83 1.09 1.83
N TRP A 184 20.83 1.87 2.91
CA TRP A 184 22.01 2.02 3.78
C TRP A 184 22.44 0.70 4.44
N GLY A 185 21.47 -0.11 4.89
CA GLY A 185 21.74 -1.45 5.45
C GLY A 185 22.35 -2.41 4.42
N ALA A 186 21.83 -2.40 3.19
CA ALA A 186 22.38 -3.21 2.09
C ALA A 186 23.81 -2.79 1.74
N LEU A 187 24.09 -1.49 1.67
CA LEU A 187 25.43 -0.95 1.41
C LEU A 187 26.40 -1.27 2.56
N SER A 188 25.97 -1.15 3.81
CA SER A 188 26.79 -1.47 4.99
C SER A 188 27.12 -2.96 5.10
N ALA A 189 26.20 -3.84 4.69
CA ALA A 189 26.43 -5.27 4.63
C ALA A 189 27.47 -5.66 3.56
N SER A 190 27.48 -4.96 2.41
CA SER A 190 28.50 -5.16 1.38
C SER A 190 29.89 -4.61 1.74
N ALA A 191 29.96 -3.69 2.71
CA ALA A 191 31.20 -3.03 3.13
C ALA A 191 31.93 -3.71 4.29
N SER A 192 31.32 -4.73 4.93
CA SER A 192 31.98 -5.52 5.96
C SER A 192 32.80 -6.61 5.27
N PRO A 193 34.15 -6.50 5.20
CA PRO A 193 34.96 -7.58 4.67
C PRO A 193 34.74 -8.78 5.55
N GLU A 194 34.42 -9.90 4.93
CA GLU A 194 34.45 -11.22 5.52
C GLU A 194 35.70 -11.31 6.40
N ARG A 195 35.50 -11.42 7.72
CA ARG A 195 36.57 -11.62 8.70
C ARG A 195 37.04 -13.06 8.48
N THR A 196 37.72 -13.29 7.35
CA THR A 196 38.30 -14.57 6.95
C THR A 196 39.24 -14.98 8.06
N GLY A 197 38.99 -16.17 8.60
CA GLY A 197 39.61 -16.71 9.79
C GLY A 197 41.12 -16.57 9.79
N SER A 198 41.63 -15.91 10.83
CA SER A 198 43.03 -15.96 11.25
C SER A 198 43.16 -16.47 12.68
N ASP A 199 42.17 -17.21 13.19
CA ASP A 199 42.18 -17.81 14.54
C ASP A 199 42.25 -19.35 14.50
N GLU A 200 42.71 -19.94 13.40
CA GLU A 200 43.07 -21.36 13.33
C GLU A 200 44.58 -21.51 13.12
N VAL A 201 45.36 -20.94 14.05
CA VAL A 201 46.79 -21.24 14.18
C VAL A 201 47.02 -21.93 15.53
N SER A 202 47.13 -23.26 15.43
CA SER A 202 48.09 -24.09 16.16
C SER A 202 47.97 -24.14 17.68
N VAL A 203 47.09 -25.03 18.17
CA VAL A 203 47.38 -25.85 19.36
C VAL A 203 47.47 -27.30 18.91
N LEU A 204 48.58 -27.65 18.24
CA LEU A 204 49.01 -29.04 18.14
C LEU A 204 49.82 -29.36 19.38
N ASP A 205 49.19 -30.16 20.23
CA ASP A 205 49.70 -30.82 21.43
C ASP A 205 50.74 -31.89 21.03
N PRO A 206 52.03 -31.76 21.40
CA PRO A 206 53.06 -32.73 21.08
C PRO A 206 53.41 -33.60 22.30
N GLU A 207 52.43 -34.24 22.95
CA GLU A 207 52.71 -35.36 23.87
C GLU A 207 51.75 -36.54 23.63
N ARG A 208 52.17 -37.45 22.74
CA ARG A 208 51.79 -38.87 22.75
C ARG A 208 52.73 -39.72 21.91
#